data_AF-V4A1G1-F1
#
_entry.id   AF-V4A1G1-F1
#
_cell.length_a   1.000
_cell.length_b   1.000
_cell.length_c   1.000
_cell.angle_alpha   90.00
_cell.angle_beta   90.00
_cell.angle_gamma   90.00
#
_symmetry.space_group_name_H-M   'P 1'
#
loop_
_entity.id
_entity.type
_entity.pdbx_description
1 polymer ?
#
loop_
_entity_poly.entity_id
_entity_poly.type
_entity_poly.pdbx_seq_one_letter_code
_entity_poly.pdbx_strand_id
1 'polypeptide(L)'
;MGRKKKKQIKPWCWYCNREFDDEKILIQHQKAKHFKCHVCHKKLYTGPGLSIHCMQVHKEKIDKVPNSLPGRNNCEIEIYGMEGIPPEDIKEHERLKN
;
A
#
# COMPACT_ATOMS: atom_id res chain seq x y z
N MET A 1 31.71 15.01 -13.97
CA MET A 1 30.82 13.83 -14.08
C MET A 1 29.44 14.21 -13.56
N GLY A 2 28.48 14.50 -14.46
CA GLY A 2 27.12 14.91 -14.06
C GLY A 2 26.38 13.74 -13.41
N ARG A 3 25.94 13.92 -12.15
CA ARG A 3 25.01 12.99 -11.49
C ARG A 3 23.75 12.91 -12.33
N LYS A 4 23.53 11.79 -13.04
CA LYS A 4 22.24 11.48 -13.66
C LYS A 4 21.18 11.53 -12.55
N LYS A 5 20.31 12.54 -12.60
CA LYS A 5 19.19 12.71 -11.69
C LYS A 5 18.26 11.51 -11.95
N LYS A 6 18.19 10.55 -11.01
CA LYS A 6 17.22 9.45 -11.10
C LYS A 6 15.84 10.08 -11.29
N LYS A 7 15.10 9.66 -12.32
CA LYS A 7 13.73 10.11 -12.58
C LYS A 7 12.93 9.78 -11.31
N GLN A 8 12.51 10.81 -10.58
CA GLN A 8 11.82 10.63 -9.32
C GLN A 8 10.41 10.13 -9.64
N ILE A 9 10.14 8.86 -9.36
CA ILE A 9 8.82 8.26 -9.57
C ILE A 9 7.87 8.96 -8.58
N LYS A 10 6.72 9.44 -9.08
CA LYS A 10 5.69 10.00 -8.20
C LYS A 10 5.19 8.91 -7.26
N PRO A 11 5.02 9.18 -5.94
CA PRO A 11 4.46 8.21 -5.02
C PRO A 11 3.12 7.67 -5.54
N TRP A 12 2.92 6.36 -5.46
CA TRP A 12 1.69 5.73 -5.91
C TRP A 12 1.28 4.59 -4.99
N CYS A 13 -0.01 4.28 -4.97
CA CYS A 13 -0.54 3.24 -4.11
C CYS A 13 -0.51 1.89 -4.81
N TRP A 14 0.33 0.98 -4.31
CA TRP A 14 0.42 -0.41 -4.81
C TRP A 14 -0.94 -1.09 -4.94
N TYR A 15 -1.79 -0.93 -3.92
CA TYR A 15 -3.11 -1.55 -3.84
C TYR A 15 -4.11 -1.05 -4.89
N CYS A 16 -4.05 0.21 -5.33
CA CYS A 16 -5.07 0.76 -6.24
C CYS A 16 -4.57 1.62 -7.40
N ASN A 17 -3.26 1.63 -7.67
CA ASN A 17 -2.58 2.36 -8.74
C ASN A 17 -2.82 3.88 -8.76
N ARG A 18 -3.37 4.48 -7.70
CA ARG A 18 -3.52 5.93 -7.61
C ARG A 18 -2.18 6.60 -7.36
N GLU A 19 -1.91 7.69 -8.06
CA GLU A 19 -0.72 8.53 -7.89
C GLU A 19 -1.00 9.67 -6.91
N PHE A 20 0.05 10.13 -6.25
CA PHE A 20 0.02 11.18 -5.25
C PHE A 20 1.24 12.09 -5.44
N ASP A 21 1.10 13.35 -5.05
CA ASP A 21 2.20 14.33 -5.14
C ASP A 21 3.23 14.16 -4.01
N ASP A 22 2.81 13.61 -2.87
CA ASP A 22 3.64 13.46 -1.68
C ASP A 22 3.41 12.10 -0.98
N GLU A 23 4.48 11.55 -0.43
CA GLU A 23 4.45 10.26 0.27
C GLU A 23 3.54 10.30 1.51
N LYS A 24 3.45 11.45 2.21
CA LYS A 24 2.54 11.59 3.35
C LYS A 24 1.08 11.44 2.93
N ILE A 25 0.72 11.98 1.77
CA ILE A 25 -0.66 11.89 1.24
C ILE A 25 -0.95 10.44 0.83
N LEU A 26 0.01 9.76 0.19
CA LEU A 26 -0.08 8.33 -0.11
C LEU A 26 -0.30 7.50 1.17
N ILE A 27 0.47 7.73 2.22
CA ILE A 27 0.33 7.02 3.50
C ILE A 27 -1.05 7.29 4.10
N GLN A 28 -1.51 8.54 4.13
CA GLN A 28 -2.86 8.86 4.61
C GLN A 28 -3.95 8.13 3.82
N HIS A 29 -3.81 8.06 2.50
CA HIS A 29 -4.69 7.30 1.63
C HIS A 29 -4.69 5.80 1.97
N GLN A 30 -3.53 5.18 2.11
CA GLN A 30 -3.38 3.77 2.48
C GLN A 30 -4.12 3.47 3.79
N LYS A 31 -3.87 4.28 4.83
CA LYS A 31 -4.54 4.17 6.13
C LYS A 31 -6.06 4.28 6.04
N ALA A 32 -6.56 5.21 5.23
CA ALA A 32 -7.98 5.49 5.14
C ALA A 32 -8.76 4.48 4.29
N LYS A 33 -8.15 3.99 3.20
CA LYS A 33 -8.83 3.16 2.18
C LYS A 33 -8.55 1.67 2.31
N HIS A 34 -7.32 1.31 2.67
CA HIS A 34 -6.85 -0.07 2.64
C HIS A 34 -6.67 -0.64 4.04
N PHE A 35 -6.19 0.17 4.98
CA PHE A 35 -5.85 -0.28 6.34
C PHE A 35 -6.83 0.21 7.41
N LYS A 36 -8.10 0.39 7.04
CA LYS A 36 -9.17 0.74 7.98
C LYS A 36 -9.91 -0.53 8.40
N CYS A 37 -9.90 -0.83 9.69
CA CYS A 37 -10.71 -1.92 10.25
C CYS A 37 -12.20 -1.68 9.94
N HIS A 38 -12.88 -2.69 9.41
CA HIS A 38 -14.31 -2.58 9.10
C HIS A 38 -15.19 -2.67 10.36
N VAL A 39 -14.68 -3.24 11.45
CA VAL A 39 -15.40 -3.40 12.72
C VAL A 39 -15.31 -2.12 13.57
N CYS A 40 -14.09 -1.70 13.96
CA CYS A 40 -13.91 -0.57 14.87
C CYS A 40 -13.43 0.72 14.19
N HIS A 41 -13.28 0.72 12.86
CA HIS A 41 -12.82 1.87 12.08
C HIS A 41 -11.43 2.42 12.44
N LYS A 42 -10.68 1.72 13.29
CA LYS A 42 -9.27 2.02 13.56
C LYS A 42 -8.48 1.94 12.26
N LYS A 43 -7.62 2.94 12.04
CA LYS A 43 -6.71 3.00 10.91
C LYS A 43 -5.35 2.47 11.34
N LEU A 44 -4.86 1.46 10.63
CA LEU A 44 -3.56 0.84 10.82
C LEU A 44 -2.61 1.31 9.72
N TYR A 45 -1.35 0.91 9.78
CA TYR A 45 -0.30 1.41 8.87
C TYR A 45 0.05 0.45 7.74
N THR A 46 -0.19 -0.85 7.90
CA THR A 46 0.23 -1.89 6.96
C THR A 46 -0.84 -3.00 6.88
N GLY A 47 -0.77 -3.81 5.81
CA GLY A 47 -1.62 -5.00 5.63
C GLY A 47 -1.51 -6.01 6.78
N PRO A 48 -0.30 -6.42 7.19
CA PRO A 48 -0.12 -7.34 8.32
C PRO A 48 -0.68 -6.76 9.62
N GLY A 49 -0.45 -5.46 9.85
CA GLY A 49 -0.97 -4.76 11.03
C GLY A 49 -2.49 -4.75 11.09
N LEU A 50 -3.18 -4.56 9.96
CA LEU A 50 -4.64 -4.68 9.88
C LEU A 50 -5.07 -6.13 10.17
N SER A 51 -4.39 -7.12 9.61
CA SER A 51 -4.76 -8.54 9.78
C SER A 51 -4.62 -9.01 11.24
N ILE A 52 -3.48 -8.70 11.86
CA ILE A 52 -3.23 -8.98 13.27
C ILE A 52 -4.26 -8.26 14.14
N HIS A 53 -4.59 -7.01 13.83
CA HIS A 53 -5.59 -6.25 14.58
C HIS A 53 -6.97 -6.91 14.55
N CYS A 54 -7.47 -7.29 13.36
CA CYS A 54 -8.75 -7.97 13.25
C CYS A 54 -8.74 -9.31 14.00
N MET A 55 -7.65 -10.08 13.87
CA MET A 55 -7.54 -11.39 14.51
C MET A 55 -7.46 -11.30 16.03
N GLN A 56 -6.70 -10.35 16.58
CA GLN A 56 -6.47 -10.26 18.02
C GLN A 56 -7.63 -9.59 18.76
N VAL A 57 -8.14 -8.48 18.21
CA VAL A 57 -9.15 -7.62 18.86
C VAL A 57 -10.57 -8.08 18.55
N HIS A 58 -10.82 -8.55 17.33
CA HIS A 58 -12.17 -8.91 16.87
C HIS A 58 -12.35 -10.43 16.65
N LYS A 59 -11.29 -11.23 16.84
CA LYS A 59 -11.28 -12.67 16.56
C LYS A 59 -11.71 -13.01 15.14
N GLU A 60 -11.44 -12.10 14.20
CA GLU A 60 -11.83 -12.21 12.81
C GLU A 60 -10.59 -12.26 11.92
N LYS A 61 -10.56 -13.24 11.02
CA LYS A 61 -9.45 -13.40 10.08
C LYS A 61 -9.74 -12.60 8.82
N ILE A 62 -8.75 -11.82 8.37
CA ILE A 62 -8.77 -11.21 7.04
C ILE A 62 -7.62 -11.77 6.20
N ASP A 63 -7.97 -12.33 5.04
CA ASP A 63 -6.99 -12.91 4.11
C ASP A 63 -6.60 -11.92 3.01
N LYS A 64 -7.35 -10.82 2.84
CA LYS A 64 -7.15 -9.85 1.76
C LYS A 64 -7.33 -8.41 2.22
N VAL A 65 -6.47 -7.52 1.73
CA VAL A 65 -6.58 -6.07 1.94
C VAL A 65 -7.76 -5.52 1.13
N PRO A 66 -8.74 -4.85 1.75
CA PRO A 66 -9.92 -4.35 1.07
C PRO A 66 -9.60 -3.23 0.07
N ASN A 67 -10.50 -3.05 -0.91
CA ASN A 67 -10.41 -2.01 -1.94
C ASN A 67 -9.15 -2.06 -2.81
N SER A 68 -8.50 -3.22 -2.89
CA SER A 68 -7.26 -3.44 -3.63
C SER A 68 -7.52 -4.14 -4.97
N LEU A 69 -6.61 -3.96 -5.91
CA LEU A 69 -6.64 -4.62 -7.21
C LEU A 69 -6.48 -6.14 -7.06
N PRO A 70 -7.06 -6.94 -7.97
CA PRO A 70 -6.79 -8.37 -8.04
C PRO A 70 -5.28 -8.62 -8.14
N GLY A 71 -4.77 -9.57 -7.33
CA GLY A 71 -3.34 -9.87 -7.28
C GLY A 71 -2.49 -8.92 -6.43
N ARG A 72 -3.04 -7.78 -5.97
CA ARG A 72 -2.37 -6.82 -5.08
C ARG A 72 -3.10 -6.62 -3.77
N ASN A 73 -3.66 -7.69 -3.24
CA ASN A 73 -4.47 -7.68 -2.02
C ASN A 73 -3.89 -8.57 -0.92
N ASN A 74 -2.64 -9.05 -1.06
CA ASN A 74 -2.01 -9.87 -0.03
C ASN A 74 -1.79 -9.04 1.26
N CYS A 75 -2.26 -9.57 2.39
CA CYS A 75 -2.05 -9.01 3.72
C CYS A 75 -0.65 -9.25 4.29
N GLU A 76 0.17 -10.13 3.70
CA GLU A 76 1.49 -10.50 4.21
C GLU A 76 2.60 -9.53 3.76
N ILE A 77 2.39 -8.82 2.65
CA ILE A 77 3.37 -7.86 2.15
C ILE A 77 3.26 -6.57 2.97
N GLU A 78 4.34 -6.25 3.68
CA GLU A 78 4.43 -5.06 4.49
C GLU A 78 4.80 -3.84 3.63
N ILE A 79 3.78 -3.11 3.18
CA ILE A 79 3.95 -1.87 2.41
C ILE A 79 3.60 -0.67 3.29
N TYR A 80 4.50 0.31 3.34
CA TYR A 80 4.32 1.60 4.01
C TYR A 80 4.74 2.72 3.06
N GLY A 81 3.79 3.52 2.58
CA GLY A 81 4.07 4.48 1.51
C GLY A 81 4.55 3.74 0.26
N MET A 82 5.75 4.07 -0.20
CA MET A 82 6.44 3.37 -1.31
C MET A 82 7.39 2.26 -0.83
N GLU A 83 7.68 2.20 0.46
CA GLU A 83 8.57 1.19 1.04
C GLU A 83 7.88 -0.17 1.09
N GLY A 84 8.64 -1.24 0.79
CA GLY A 84 8.12 -2.62 0.77
C GLY A 84 7.39 -3.03 -0.51
N ILE A 85 7.21 -2.13 -1.49
CA ILE A 85 6.65 -2.49 -2.79
C ILE A 85 7.63 -3.44 -3.52
N PRO A 86 7.18 -4.61 -4.02
CA PRO A 86 8.04 -5.52 -4.77
C PRO A 86 8.72 -4.82 -5.97
N PRO A 87 10.02 -5.04 -6.20
CA PRO A 87 10.76 -4.35 -7.26
C PRO A 87 10.24 -4.66 -8.66
N GLU A 88 9.60 -5.82 -8.85
CA GLU A 88 8.95 -6.20 -10.10
C GLU A 88 7.72 -5.34 -10.38
N ASP A 89 6.89 -5.07 -9.37
CA ASP A 89 5.73 -4.19 -9.48
C ASP A 89 6.11 -2.73 -9.71
N ILE A 90 7.24 -2.27 -9.13
CA ILE A 90 7.77 -0.92 -9.40
C ILE A 90 8.14 -0.81 -10.89
N LYS A 91 8.90 -1.78 -11.41
CA LYS A 91 9.29 -1.80 -12.83
C LYS A 91 8.09 -1.88 -13.75
N GLU A 92 7.10 -2.71 -13.43
CA GLU A 92 5.86 -2.81 -14.22
C GLU A 92 5.09 -1.50 -14.23
N HIS A 93 4.95 -0.84 -13.07
CA HIS A 93 4.29 0.46 -12.99
C HIS A 93 5.01 1.52 -13.85
N GLU A 94 6.34 1.53 -13.83
CA GLU A 94 7.12 2.42 -14.70
C GLU A 94 6.93 2.11 -16.18
N ARG A 95 6.84 0.84 -16.59
CA ARG A 95 6.59 0.44 -17.99
C ARG A 95 5.22 0.90 -18.47
N LEU A 96 4.18 0.70 -17.67
CA LEU A 96 2.81 1.09 -18.02
C LEU A 96 2.60 2.61 -18.10
N LYS A 97 3.55 3.40 -17.59
CA LYS A 97 3.52 4.87 -17.59
C LYS A 97 4.39 5.51 -18.67
N ASN A 98 5.21 4.74 -19.39
CA ASN A 98 5.93 5.21 -20.58
C ASN A 98 5.16 4.88 -21.84
#